data_AF-A0A961W9G2-F1
#
_entry.id   AF-A0A961W9G2-F1
#
_cell.length_a   1.000
_cell.length_b   1.000
_cell.length_c   1.000
_cell.angle_alpha   90.00
_cell.angle_beta   90.00
_cell.angle_gamma   90.00
#
_symmetry.space_group_name_H-M   'P 1'
#
loop_
_entity.id
_entity.type
_entity.pdbx_description
1 polymer ?
#
loop_
_entity_poly.entity_id
_entity_poly.type
_entity_poly.pdbx_seq_one_letter_code
_entity_poly.pdbx_strand_id
1 'polypeptide(L)'
;MRKFIEQVTLPLVVMELPKSEADGRTIDDIIEHLRARISAHHCARFIGVFDHYAHTRGLPDGEIAPDIIDARNVVFCFGMAIPHPTSLATRPRSVGICELADRFVLSFLQAPMPIANAAIEGWLMEFAERSTAPAVS
;
A
#
# COMPACT_ATOMS: atom_id res chain seq x y z
N MET A 1 34.76 7.10 5.04
CA MET A 1 33.47 6.51 4.58
C MET A 1 33.76 5.59 3.40
N ARG A 2 33.33 4.32 3.45
CA ARG A 2 33.48 3.37 2.34
C ARG A 2 32.14 3.20 1.65
N LYS A 3 32.11 3.26 0.32
CA LYS A 3 30.91 3.04 -0.51
C LYS A 3 30.99 1.67 -1.20
N PHE A 4 29.88 0.96 -1.24
CA PHE A 4 29.65 -0.17 -2.13
C PHE A 4 28.20 -0.09 -2.64
N ILE A 5 27.91 -0.83 -3.70
CA ILE A 5 26.58 -0.87 -4.32
C ILE A 5 26.15 -2.34 -4.35
N GLU A 6 24.92 -2.60 -3.93
CA GLU A 6 24.29 -3.90 -3.93
C GLU A 6 22.99 -3.80 -4.73
N GLN A 7 22.71 -4.79 -5.57
CA GLN A 7 21.43 -4.89 -6.27
C GLN A 7 20.45 -5.69 -5.42
N VAL A 8 19.32 -5.09 -5.09
CA VAL A 8 18.26 -5.73 -4.31
C VAL A 8 17.02 -5.86 -5.19
N THR A 9 16.60 -7.09 -5.46
CA THR A 9 15.38 -7.38 -6.24
C THR A 9 14.27 -7.80 -5.30
N LEU A 10 13.15 -7.06 -5.33
CA LEU A 10 11.94 -7.40 -4.59
C LEU A 10 10.77 -7.54 -5.58
N PRO A 11 10.01 -8.64 -5.55
CA PRO A 11 8.81 -8.77 -6.36
C PRO A 11 7.81 -7.65 -6.06
N LEU A 12 7.22 -7.07 -7.10
CA LEU A 12 6.10 -6.13 -7.00
C LEU A 12 4.80 -6.92 -7.13
N VAL A 13 3.94 -6.81 -6.12
CA VAL A 13 2.56 -7.28 -6.20
C VAL A 13 1.69 -6.12 -6.63
N VAL A 14 0.81 -6.37 -7.59
CA VAL A 14 -0.18 -5.42 -8.10
C VAL A 14 -1.54 -6.11 -8.08
N MET A 15 -2.53 -5.43 -7.51
CA MET A 15 -3.92 -5.88 -7.47
C MET A 15 -4.79 -4.75 -8.02
N GLU A 16 -5.82 -5.11 -8.78
CA GLU A 16 -6.78 -4.16 -9.31
C GLU A 16 -8.15 -4.43 -8.71
N LEU A 17 -8.81 -3.40 -8.21
CA LEU A 17 -10.17 -3.45 -7.69
C LEU A 17 -11.07 -2.58 -8.56
N PRO A 18 -11.92 -3.17 -9.42
CA PRO A 18 -12.89 -2.41 -10.20
C PRO A 18 -13.80 -1.58 -9.30
N LYS A 19 -14.11 -0.34 -9.68
CA LYS A 19 -15.05 0.51 -8.91
C LYS A 19 -16.45 -0.08 -8.86
N SER A 20 -16.85 -0.87 -9.86
CA SER A 20 -18.10 -1.64 -9.85
C SER A 20 -18.17 -2.66 -8.72
N GLU A 21 -17.01 -3.10 -8.22
CA GLU A 21 -16.88 -4.04 -7.10
C GLU A 21 -16.51 -3.32 -5.81
N ALA A 22 -16.40 -1.99 -5.81
CA ALA A 22 -15.96 -1.22 -4.64
C ALA A 22 -17.12 -0.61 -3.84
N ASP A 23 -18.38 -0.81 -4.26
CA ASP A 23 -19.59 -0.30 -3.59
C ASP A 23 -19.54 1.21 -3.26
N GLY A 24 -18.96 2.01 -4.17
CA GLY A 24 -18.86 3.46 -3.99
C GLY A 24 -17.82 3.91 -2.95
N ARG A 25 -17.00 2.99 -2.42
CA ARG A 25 -15.91 3.31 -1.50
C ARG A 25 -14.76 4.01 -2.22
N THR A 26 -13.99 4.75 -1.44
CA THR A 26 -12.96 5.71 -1.86
C THR A 26 -11.55 5.26 -1.44
N ILE A 27 -10.52 5.99 -1.89
CA ILE A 27 -9.16 5.83 -1.35
C ILE A 27 -9.13 5.97 0.18
N ASP A 28 -9.90 6.90 0.75
CA ASP A 28 -9.92 7.13 2.20
C ASP A 28 -10.44 5.89 2.96
N ASP A 29 -11.43 5.19 2.41
CA ASP A 29 -11.94 3.94 2.98
C ASP A 29 -10.89 2.82 2.97
N ILE A 30 -10.11 2.72 1.88
CA ILE A 30 -9.00 1.75 1.78
C ILE A 30 -7.93 2.07 2.82
N ILE A 31 -7.58 3.35 2.96
CA ILE A 31 -6.56 3.82 3.90
C ILE A 31 -7.01 3.54 5.34
N GLU A 32 -8.25 3.82 5.70
CA GLU A 32 -8.75 3.60 7.05
C GLU A 32 -8.84 2.11 7.37
N HIS A 33 -9.27 1.27 6.42
CA HIS A 33 -9.24 -0.18 6.58
C HIS A 33 -7.81 -0.68 6.81
N LEU A 34 -6.85 -0.28 5.98
CA LEU A 34 -5.44 -0.67 6.17
C LEU A 34 -4.89 -0.16 7.50
N ARG A 35 -5.19 1.08 7.89
CA ARG A 35 -4.78 1.63 9.19
C ARG A 35 -5.30 0.78 10.34
N ALA A 36 -6.57 0.38 10.31
CA ALA A 36 -7.18 -0.47 11.32
C ALA A 36 -6.50 -1.85 11.38
N ARG A 37 -6.29 -2.50 10.22
CA ARG A 37 -5.64 -3.82 10.15
C ARG A 37 -4.19 -3.79 10.62
N ILE A 38 -3.42 -2.80 10.18
CA ILE A 38 -2.03 -2.60 10.58
C ILE A 38 -1.94 -2.34 12.08
N SER A 39 -2.82 -1.49 12.63
CA SER A 39 -2.80 -1.14 14.06
C SER A 39 -3.21 -2.30 14.96
N ALA A 40 -4.07 -3.20 14.47
CA ALA A 40 -4.48 -4.41 15.19
C ALA A 40 -3.46 -5.56 15.10
N HIS A 41 -2.55 -5.53 14.13
CA HIS A 41 -1.60 -6.62 13.90
C HIS A 41 -0.44 -6.59 14.89
N HIS A 42 -0.28 -7.67 15.67
CA HIS A 42 0.64 -7.77 16.81
C HIS A 42 2.11 -7.38 16.54
N CYS A 43 2.58 -7.49 15.30
CA CYS A 43 3.94 -7.14 14.92
C CYS A 43 4.05 -6.09 13.81
N ALA A 44 2.94 -5.44 13.42
CA ALA A 44 2.97 -4.32 12.50
C ALA A 44 2.82 -2.98 13.24
N ARG A 45 3.33 -1.90 12.62
CA ARG A 45 3.18 -0.54 13.14
C ARG A 45 2.86 0.41 12.00
N PHE A 46 1.74 1.10 12.11
CA PHE A 46 1.39 2.19 11.22
C PHE A 46 2.33 3.38 11.47
N ILE A 47 2.83 3.99 10.40
CA ILE A 47 3.74 5.14 10.47
C ILE A 47 3.03 6.39 9.96
N GLY A 48 2.37 6.32 8.80
CA GLY A 48 1.69 7.47 8.23
C GLY A 48 1.09 7.20 6.86
N VAL A 49 0.49 8.26 6.30
CA VAL A 49 0.03 8.30 4.91
C VAL A 49 0.81 9.41 4.22
N PHE A 50 1.32 9.11 3.04
CA PHE A 50 1.90 10.11 2.14
C PHE A 50 0.92 10.37 1.00
N ASP A 51 0.42 11.59 0.92
CA ASP A 51 -0.40 12.06 -0.20
C ASP A 51 0.52 12.40 -1.38
N HIS A 52 0.78 11.39 -2.19
CA HIS A 52 1.72 11.50 -3.31
C HIS A 52 1.15 12.37 -4.41
N TYR A 53 -0.15 12.25 -4.67
CA TYR A 53 -0.86 13.04 -5.67
C TYR A 53 -0.78 14.53 -5.36
N ALA A 54 -1.16 14.95 -4.15
CA ALA A 54 -1.09 16.35 -3.75
C ALA A 54 0.36 16.86 -3.73
N HIS A 55 1.31 16.03 -3.28
CA HIS A 55 2.73 16.37 -3.32
C HIS A 55 3.20 16.67 -4.74
N THR A 56 3.02 15.73 -5.67
CA THR A 56 3.48 15.88 -7.06
C THR A 56 2.77 17.03 -7.76
N ARG A 57 1.44 17.14 -7.61
CA ARG A 57 0.64 18.22 -8.20
C ARG A 57 1.06 19.61 -7.70
N GLY A 58 1.61 19.71 -6.50
CA GLY A 58 2.09 20.96 -5.92
C GLY A 58 3.47 21.43 -6.43
N LEU A 59 4.18 20.61 -7.21
CA LEU A 59 5.50 20.95 -7.73
C LEU A 59 5.40 21.74 -9.05
N PRO A 60 6.30 22.71 -9.33
CA PRO A 60 6.30 23.46 -10.58
C PRO A 60 6.39 22.58 -11.83
N ASP A 61 7.21 21.53 -11.77
CA ASP A 61 7.44 20.55 -12.85
C ASP A 61 6.82 19.18 -12.51
N GLY A 62 5.77 19.17 -11.70
CA GLY A 62 5.08 17.96 -11.28
C GLY A 62 4.24 17.36 -12.41
N GLU A 63 4.54 16.13 -12.81
CA GLU A 63 3.79 15.40 -13.83
C GLU A 63 3.01 14.24 -13.20
N ILE A 64 1.71 14.17 -13.51
CA ILE A 64 0.83 13.07 -13.12
C ILE A 64 0.19 12.56 -14.41
N ALA A 65 0.17 11.23 -14.58
CA ALA A 65 -0.49 10.63 -15.74
C ALA A 65 -1.99 11.04 -15.77
N PRO A 66 -2.55 11.36 -16.94
CA PRO A 66 -3.85 12.03 -17.05
C PRO A 66 -5.03 11.19 -16.56
N ASP A 67 -4.84 9.88 -16.45
CA ASP A 67 -5.82 8.90 -15.96
C ASP A 67 -5.80 8.72 -14.43
N ILE A 68 -4.79 9.24 -13.73
CA ILE A 68 -4.70 9.19 -12.26
C ILE A 68 -5.56 10.30 -11.65
N ILE A 69 -6.52 9.88 -10.83
CA ILE A 69 -7.45 10.77 -10.11
C ILE A 69 -6.91 11.11 -8.71
N ASP A 70 -6.36 10.12 -8.02
CA ASP A 70 -5.73 10.25 -6.69
C ASP A 70 -4.68 9.15 -6.53
N ALA A 71 -3.64 9.39 -5.72
CA ALA A 71 -2.53 8.49 -5.51
C ALA A 71 -1.89 8.73 -4.14
N ARG A 72 -1.93 7.73 -3.26
CA ARG A 72 -1.42 7.83 -1.89
C ARG A 72 -0.65 6.58 -1.49
N ASN A 73 0.24 6.72 -0.52
CA ASN A 73 0.99 5.62 0.06
C ASN A 73 0.63 5.46 1.54
N VAL A 74 0.22 4.27 1.96
CA VAL A 74 0.15 3.89 3.38
C VAL A 74 1.50 3.32 3.79
N VAL A 75 2.15 3.94 4.77
CA VAL A 75 3.50 3.59 5.25
C VAL A 75 3.42 2.91 6.61
N PHE A 76 4.05 1.75 6.73
CA PHE A 76 4.03 0.92 7.94
C PHE A 76 5.23 -0.03 7.97
N CYS A 77 5.48 -0.72 9.07
CA CYS A 77 6.55 -1.72 9.11
C CYS A 77 6.19 -2.91 9.99
N PHE A 78 6.78 -4.07 9.68
CA PHE A 78 6.79 -5.22 10.57
C PHE A 78 8.06 -5.22 11.43
N GLY A 79 7.90 -5.47 12.74
CA GLY A 79 8.95 -5.40 13.75
C GLY A 79 9.57 -6.75 14.13
N MET A 80 9.44 -7.80 13.32
CA MET A 80 9.83 -9.16 13.70
C MET A 80 11.35 -9.36 13.83
N ALA A 81 12.13 -8.79 12.92
CA ALA A 81 13.60 -8.91 12.92
C ALA A 81 14.26 -7.84 12.03
N ILE A 82 15.52 -7.52 12.34
CA ILE A 82 16.44 -6.71 11.52
C ILE A 82 17.69 -7.56 11.25
N PRO A 83 17.73 -8.35 10.17
CA PRO A 83 18.77 -9.36 9.97
C PRO A 83 20.15 -8.78 9.63
N HIS A 84 20.20 -7.66 8.91
CA HIS A 84 21.44 -6.98 8.51
C HIS A 84 21.25 -5.45 8.48
N PRO A 85 22.32 -4.65 8.62
CA PRO A 85 22.23 -3.18 8.62
C PRO A 85 21.62 -2.60 7.34
N THR A 86 21.88 -3.21 6.18
CA THR A 86 21.34 -2.78 4.88
C THR A 86 19.84 -3.02 4.75
N SER A 87 19.22 -3.86 5.61
CA SER A 87 17.78 -4.12 5.58
C SER A 87 16.93 -2.87 5.84
N LEU A 88 17.50 -1.85 6.48
CA LEU A 88 16.84 -0.55 6.71
C LEU A 88 16.58 0.21 5.41
N ALA A 89 17.32 -0.04 4.32
CA ALA A 89 17.12 0.62 3.04
C ALA A 89 15.89 0.09 2.27
N THR A 90 15.34 -1.07 2.66
CA THR A 90 14.14 -1.68 2.06
C THR A 90 12.91 -1.57 2.98
N ARG A 91 13.00 -0.69 3.97
CA ARG A 91 12.00 -0.44 5.00
C ARG A 91 11.84 1.08 5.19
N PRO A 92 10.71 1.58 5.70
CA PRO A 92 9.47 0.87 6.01
C PRO A 92 8.80 0.25 4.78
N ARG A 93 7.78 -0.58 5.00
CA ARG A 93 6.90 -1.08 3.94
C ARG A 93 5.90 0.00 3.55
N SER A 94 5.41 -0.10 2.33
CA SER A 94 4.34 0.75 1.84
C SER A 94 3.40 -0.01 0.93
N VAL A 95 2.11 0.31 1.02
CA VAL A 95 1.12 -0.01 0.00
C VAL A 95 0.80 1.29 -0.74
N GLY A 96 0.99 1.31 -2.06
CA GLY A 96 0.50 2.35 -2.95
C GLY A 96 -0.96 2.09 -3.32
N ILE A 97 -1.77 3.13 -3.26
CA ILE A 97 -3.19 3.13 -3.59
C ILE A 97 -3.38 4.21 -4.65
N CYS A 98 -3.69 3.82 -5.86
CA CYS A 98 -3.92 4.72 -6.99
C CYS A 98 -5.35 4.56 -7.47
N GLU A 99 -6.06 5.66 -7.64
CA GLU A 99 -7.42 5.69 -8.17
C GLU A 99 -7.41 6.15 -9.62
N LEU A 100 -8.00 5.33 -10.48
CA LEU A 100 -8.31 5.64 -11.87
C LEU A 100 -9.82 5.81 -12.01
N ALA A 101 -10.30 6.14 -13.22
CA ALA A 101 -11.72 6.33 -13.48
C ALA A 101 -12.57 5.08 -13.17
N ASP A 102 -12.06 3.89 -13.49
CA ASP A 102 -12.79 2.62 -13.47
C ASP A 102 -12.35 1.66 -12.37
N ARG A 103 -11.18 1.87 -11.74
CA ARG A 103 -10.62 0.96 -10.74
C ARG A 103 -9.65 1.63 -9.77
N PHE A 104 -9.35 0.92 -8.69
CA PHE A 104 -8.19 1.17 -7.83
C PHE A 104 -7.05 0.22 -8.19
N VAL A 105 -5.82 0.72 -8.23
CA VAL A 105 -4.60 -0.07 -8.36
C VAL A 105 -3.86 -0.05 -7.02
N LEU A 106 -3.74 -1.22 -6.42
CA LEU A 106 -3.12 -1.47 -5.11
C LEU A 106 -1.80 -2.17 -5.34
N SER A 107 -0.69 -1.62 -4.83
CA SER A 107 0.63 -2.18 -5.10
C SER A 107 1.56 -2.15 -3.89
N PHE A 108 2.40 -3.17 -3.74
CA PHE A 108 3.44 -3.19 -2.71
C PHE A 108 4.59 -4.11 -3.11
N LEU A 109 5.78 -3.82 -2.59
CA LEU A 109 6.94 -4.70 -2.74
C LEU A 109 6.87 -5.82 -1.69
N GLN A 110 7.06 -7.07 -2.13
CA GLN A 110 7.14 -8.20 -1.21
C GLN A 110 8.30 -8.02 -0.22
N ALA A 111 8.02 -8.35 1.04
CA ALA A 111 9.04 -8.58 2.03
C ALA A 111 9.69 -9.95 1.83
N PRO A 112 10.95 -10.14 2.25
CA PRO A 112 11.56 -11.48 2.34
C PRO A 112 10.84 -12.45 3.28
N MET A 113 9.90 -11.96 4.10
CA MET A 113 9.15 -12.75 5.06
C MET A 113 7.74 -13.05 4.53
N PRO A 114 7.40 -14.31 4.22
CA PRO A 114 6.10 -14.68 3.64
C PRO A 114 4.90 -14.25 4.49
N ILE A 115 5.02 -14.31 5.82
CA ILE A 115 3.94 -13.93 6.75
C ILE A 115 3.57 -12.44 6.59
N ALA A 116 4.55 -11.57 6.33
CA ALA A 116 4.29 -10.15 6.09
C ALA A 116 3.52 -9.95 4.77
N ASN A 117 3.85 -10.70 3.73
CA ASN A 117 3.17 -10.61 2.44
C ASN A 117 1.72 -11.11 2.55
N ALA A 118 1.52 -12.28 3.17
CA ALA A 118 0.20 -12.85 3.39
C ALA A 118 -0.71 -11.92 4.21
N ALA A 119 -0.15 -11.23 5.20
CA ALA A 119 -0.90 -10.24 5.98
C ALA A 119 -1.35 -9.06 5.10
N ILE A 120 -0.43 -8.48 4.30
CA ILE A 120 -0.76 -7.36 3.40
C ILE A 120 -1.81 -7.77 2.37
N GLU A 121 -1.62 -8.90 1.69
CA GLU A 121 -2.56 -9.42 0.70
C GLU A 121 -3.93 -9.70 1.34
N GLY A 122 -3.94 -10.34 2.52
CA GLY A 122 -5.15 -10.60 3.28
C GLY A 122 -5.92 -9.32 3.62
N TRP A 123 -5.23 -8.25 4.07
CA TRP A 123 -5.91 -6.98 4.34
C TRP A 123 -6.51 -6.35 3.09
N LEU A 124 -5.84 -6.43 1.94
CA LEU A 124 -6.36 -5.90 0.67
C LEU A 124 -7.53 -6.74 0.15
N MET A 125 -7.44 -8.07 0.23
CA MET A 125 -8.54 -8.98 -0.14
C MET A 125 -9.76 -8.80 0.77
N GLU A 126 -9.57 -8.66 2.09
CA GLU A 126 -10.66 -8.38 3.04
C GLU A 126 -11.42 -7.09 2.68
N PHE A 127 -10.71 -6.08 2.15
CA PHE A 127 -11.36 -4.86 1.66
C PHE A 127 -12.19 -5.15 0.40
N ALA A 128 -11.64 -5.89 -0.56
CA ALA A 128 -12.32 -6.22 -1.81
C ALA A 128 -13.55 -7.13 -1.61
N GLU A 129 -13.47 -8.13 -0.72
CA GLU A 129 -14.57 -9.07 -0.47
C GLU A 129 -15.75 -8.43 0.26
N ARG A 130 -15.50 -7.44 1.15
CA ARG A 130 -16.56 -6.74 1.88
C ARG A 130 -17.56 -5.99 1.00
N SER A 131 -17.23 -5.74 -0.27
CA SER A 131 -18.13 -5.14 -1.25
C SER A 131 -18.82 -6.15 -2.16
N THR A 132 -18.76 -7.44 -1.82
CA THR A 132 -19.56 -8.48 -2.48
C THR A 132 -20.63 -9.08 -1.55
N ALA A 133 -20.65 -8.67 -0.28
CA ALA A 133 -21.63 -9.15 0.68
C ALA A 133 -22.98 -8.43 0.45
N PRO A 134 -24.07 -9.14 0.11
CA PRO A 134 -25.37 -8.49 -0.08
C PRO A 134 -25.82 -7.82 1.22
N ALA A 135 -26.38 -6.62 1.10
CA ALA A 135 -27.00 -5.92 2.21
C ALA A 135 -28.05 -6.84 2.85
N VAL A 136 -27.78 -7.30 4.07
CA VAL A 136 -28.74 -8.08 4.85
C VAL A 136 -29.88 -7.13 5.22
N SER A 137 -31.06 -7.38 4.65
CA SER A 137 -32.34 -6.70 4.90
C SER A 137 -32.89 -7.00 6.28
#